data_AF-A0A356UDR2-F1
#
_entry.id   AF-A0A356UDR2-F1
#
_cell.length_a   1.000
_cell.length_b   1.000
_cell.length_c   1.000
_cell.angle_alpha   90.00
_cell.angle_beta   90.00
_cell.angle_gamma   90.00
#
_symmetry.space_group_name_H-M   'P 1'
#
loop_
_entity.id
_entity.type
_entity.pdbx_description
1 polymer ?
#
loop_
_entity_poly.entity_id
_entity_poly.type
_entity_poly.pdbx_seq_one_letter_code
_entity_poly.pdbx_strand_id
1 'polypeptide(L)'
;MLLLGNAGGKLMETEQMVATLRRLRHDFGNYLQVILGYIDLNRPEKAKSYILDIVEEMAAERNIFERLEPEAALYFYQQLLMARDLGIILKYKELRISSWAILKKQNQPFSSLTSLLPEFNGMDDDAIINLSLFESEAGATMLFEWEQPQVGTLEVSVKELK
;
A
#
# COMPACT_ATOMS: atom_id res chain seq x y z
N MET A 1 2.33 18.40 -37.04
CA MET A 1 1.39 17.85 -36.04
C MET A 1 1.90 16.47 -35.65
N LEU A 2 2.54 16.32 -34.48
CA LEU A 2 2.84 15.06 -33.76
C LEU A 2 3.99 15.30 -32.75
N LEU A 3 3.68 15.83 -31.55
CA LEU A 3 4.51 15.71 -30.33
C LEU A 3 3.68 15.95 -29.04
N LEU A 4 2.37 15.68 -29.04
CA LEU A 4 1.52 15.88 -27.84
C LEU A 4 1.18 14.60 -27.08
N GLY A 5 1.61 13.42 -27.55
CA GLY A 5 1.28 12.14 -26.92
C GLY A 5 2.08 11.81 -25.64
N ASN A 6 3.26 12.40 -25.43
CA ASN A 6 4.17 12.00 -24.36
C ASN A 6 4.28 13.01 -23.20
N ALA A 7 3.84 14.25 -23.41
CA ALA A 7 3.86 15.30 -22.38
C ALA A 7 2.70 15.14 -21.38
N GLY A 8 1.53 14.70 -21.85
CA GLY A 8 0.35 14.50 -20.98
C GLY A 8 0.53 13.36 -19.97
N GLY A 9 1.18 12.26 -20.37
CA GLY A 9 1.49 11.14 -19.46
C GLY A 9 2.47 11.53 -18.35
N LYS A 10 3.56 12.23 -18.71
CA LYS A 10 4.55 12.72 -17.73
C LYS A 10 3.98 13.75 -16.74
N LEU A 11 3.07 14.62 -17.18
CA LEU A 11 2.42 15.59 -16.29
C LEU A 11 1.52 14.90 -15.26
N MET A 12 0.69 13.93 -15.69
CA MET A 12 -0.14 13.14 -14.78
C MET A 12 0.70 12.34 -13.77
N GLU A 13 1.80 11.73 -14.20
CA GLU A 13 2.74 11.04 -13.28
C GLU A 13 3.38 12.00 -12.27
N THR A 14 3.71 13.21 -12.70
CA THR A 14 4.29 14.24 -11.81
C THR A 14 3.29 14.72 -10.77
N GLU A 15 2.03 14.98 -11.16
CA GLU A 15 0.97 15.37 -10.24
C GLU A 15 0.67 14.27 -9.21
N GLN A 16 0.64 13.01 -9.65
CA GLN A 16 0.47 11.86 -8.78
C GLN A 16 1.63 11.71 -7.80
N MET A 17 2.88 11.89 -8.26
CA MET A 17 4.06 11.88 -7.39
C MET A 17 4.00 13.00 -6.34
N VAL A 18 3.61 14.21 -6.74
CA VAL A 18 3.45 15.34 -5.80
C VAL A 18 2.34 15.08 -4.79
N ALA A 19 1.23 14.45 -5.20
CA ALA A 19 0.16 14.04 -4.28
C ALA A 19 0.67 13.03 -3.24
N THR A 20 1.43 12.01 -3.66
CA THR A 20 2.10 11.05 -2.77
C THR A 20 3.03 11.78 -1.78
N LEU A 21 3.86 12.71 -2.25
CA LEU A 21 4.77 13.47 -1.39
C LEU A 21 4.03 14.35 -0.36
N ARG A 22 2.91 14.98 -0.76
CA ARG A 22 2.09 15.78 0.17
C ARG A 22 1.53 14.92 1.29
N ARG A 23 1.08 13.70 0.96
CA ARG A 23 0.56 12.73 1.93
C ARG A 23 1.66 12.27 2.89
N LEU A 24 2.81 11.86 2.37
CA LEU A 24 3.98 11.51 3.19
C LEU A 24 4.33 12.59 4.22
N ARG A 25 4.38 13.84 3.77
CA ARG A 25 4.67 14.98 4.65
C ARG A 25 3.59 15.18 5.73
N HIS A 26 2.32 15.00 5.36
CA HIS A 26 1.21 15.10 6.29
C HIS A 26 1.28 14.00 7.36
N ASP A 27 1.47 12.75 6.95
CA ASP A 27 1.52 11.60 7.84
C ASP A 27 2.73 11.69 8.80
N PHE A 28 3.88 12.14 8.29
CA PHE A 28 5.05 12.44 9.14
C PHE A 28 4.76 13.54 10.17
N GLY A 29 4.03 14.59 9.78
CA GLY A 29 3.58 15.63 10.70
C GLY A 29 2.69 15.08 11.82
N ASN A 30 1.77 14.17 11.47
CA ASN A 30 0.88 13.52 12.44
C ASN A 30 1.65 12.63 13.42
N TYR A 31 2.62 11.86 12.93
CA TYR A 31 3.49 11.05 13.78
C TYR A 31 4.19 11.91 14.85
N LEU A 32 4.77 13.04 14.44
CA LEU A 32 5.42 13.97 15.36
C LEU A 32 4.44 14.59 16.37
N GLN A 33 3.22 14.93 15.94
CA GLN A 33 2.19 15.46 16.84
C GLN A 33 1.76 14.44 17.91
N VAL A 34 1.57 13.16 17.54
CA VAL A 34 1.21 12.10 18.49
C VAL A 34 2.36 11.84 19.48
N ILE A 35 3.59 11.78 18.99
CA ILE A 35 4.79 11.63 19.83
C ILE A 35 4.87 12.78 20.84
N LEU A 36 4.73 14.03 20.37
CA LEU A 36 4.75 15.21 21.23
C LEU A 36 3.63 15.16 22.28
N GLY A 37 2.42 14.79 21.87
CA GLY A 37 1.28 14.64 22.79
C GLY A 37 1.55 13.63 23.90
N TYR A 38 2.19 12.49 23.61
CA TYR A 38 2.59 11.54 24.66
C TYR A 38 3.65 12.11 25.61
N ILE A 39 4.61 12.87 25.08
CA ILE A 39 5.66 13.53 25.88
C ILE A 39 5.03 14.58 26.80
N ASP A 40 4.16 15.44 26.29
CA ASP A 40 3.47 16.50 27.04
C ASP A 40 2.58 15.96 28.16
N LEU A 41 2.00 14.77 27.96
CA LEU A 41 1.22 14.05 28.97
C LEU A 41 2.07 13.26 29.97
N ASN A 42 3.40 13.41 29.94
CA ASN A 42 4.38 12.68 30.75
C ASN A 42 4.25 11.14 30.60
N ARG A 43 4.02 10.68 29.36
CA ARG A 43 3.90 9.25 28.98
C ARG A 43 5.01 8.83 27.99
N PRO A 44 6.29 8.97 28.33
CA PRO A 44 7.40 8.70 27.40
C PRO A 44 7.45 7.25 26.91
N GLU A 45 7.03 6.27 27.71
CA GLU A 45 6.97 4.87 27.27
C GLU A 45 5.95 4.65 26.14
N LYS A 46 4.83 5.39 26.14
CA LYS A 46 3.87 5.35 25.04
C LYS A 46 4.43 6.00 23.78
N ALA A 47 5.15 7.12 23.93
CA ALA A 47 5.87 7.73 22.81
C ALA A 47 6.87 6.75 22.20
N LYS A 48 7.64 6.05 23.04
CA LYS A 48 8.60 5.02 22.60
C LYS A 48 7.91 3.87 21.88
N SER A 49 6.82 3.33 22.42
CA SER A 49 6.04 2.27 21.76
C SER A 49 5.57 2.73 20.38
N TYR A 50 4.97 3.92 20.31
CA TYR A 50 4.48 4.47 19.06
C TYR A 50 5.59 4.71 18.02
N ILE A 51 6.79 5.13 18.45
CA ILE A 51 7.97 5.23 17.56
C ILE A 51 8.36 3.86 17.02
N LEU A 52 8.34 2.81 17.84
CA LEU A 52 8.65 1.46 17.39
C LEU A 52 7.62 0.97 16.36
N ASP A 53 6.33 1.24 16.58
CA ASP A 53 5.27 0.91 15.63
C ASP A 53 5.51 1.59 14.26
N ILE A 54 5.87 2.88 14.26
CA ILE A 54 6.24 3.61 13.02
C ILE A 54 7.46 2.97 12.35
N VAL A 55 8.49 2.60 13.12
CA VAL A 55 9.71 1.97 12.56
C VAL A 55 9.38 0.63 11.91
N GLU A 56 8.52 -0.19 12.53
CA GLU A 56 8.08 -1.46 11.96
C GLU A 56 7.26 -1.26 10.67
N GLU A 57 6.38 -0.25 10.65
CA GLU A 57 5.63 0.13 9.46
C GLU A 57 6.57 0.53 8.31
N MET A 58 7.51 1.44 8.56
CA MET A 58 8.49 1.87 7.56
C MET A 58 9.37 0.72 7.07
N ALA A 59 9.71 -0.23 7.95
CA ALA A 59 10.47 -1.42 7.59
C ALA A 59 9.66 -2.35 6.66
N ALA A 60 8.34 -2.47 6.86
CA ALA A 60 7.47 -3.23 5.97
C ALA A 60 7.37 -2.58 4.58
N GLU A 61 7.32 -1.24 4.52
CA GLU A 61 7.29 -0.49 3.25
C GLU A 61 8.59 -0.61 2.45
N ARG A 62 9.73 -0.78 3.13
CA ARG A 62 11.06 -0.91 2.51
C ARG A 62 11.12 -2.00 1.43
N ASN A 63 10.37 -3.09 1.60
CA ASN A 63 10.31 -4.21 0.66
C ASN A 63 9.89 -3.76 -0.75
N ILE A 64 8.98 -2.78 -0.84
CA ILE A 64 8.50 -2.21 -2.11
C ILE A 64 9.65 -1.50 -2.84
N PHE A 65 10.42 -0.68 -2.13
CA PHE A 65 11.44 0.17 -2.72
C PHE A 65 12.74 -0.56 -3.06
N GLU A 66 13.04 -1.67 -2.40
CA GLU A 66 14.27 -2.43 -2.67
C GLU A 66 14.12 -3.49 -3.77
N ARG A 67 12.90 -3.99 -4.01
CA ARG A 67 12.66 -5.14 -4.90
C ARG A 67 12.08 -4.81 -6.26
N LEU A 68 11.55 -3.61 -6.45
CA LEU A 68 10.84 -3.22 -7.67
C LEU A 68 11.54 -2.06 -8.38
N GLU A 69 11.38 -1.96 -9.69
CA GLU A 69 11.84 -0.77 -10.42
C GLU A 69 11.06 0.49 -9.98
N PRO A 70 11.61 1.70 -10.19
CA PRO A 70 11.05 2.93 -9.59
C PRO A 70 9.57 3.18 -9.87
N GLU A 71 9.10 2.91 -11.09
CA GLU A 71 7.70 3.12 -11.49
C GLU A 71 6.76 2.11 -10.81
N ALA A 72 7.19 0.84 -10.72
CA ALA A 72 6.46 -0.19 -9.99
C ALA A 72 6.42 0.13 -8.49
N ALA A 73 7.56 0.48 -7.90
CA ALA A 73 7.66 0.84 -6.49
C ALA A 73 6.71 2.00 -6.14
N LEU A 74 6.70 3.07 -6.95
CA LEU A 74 5.78 4.19 -6.76
C LEU A 74 4.31 3.74 -6.84
N TYR A 75 3.98 2.90 -7.82
CA TYR A 75 2.63 2.38 -7.98
C TYR A 75 2.16 1.56 -6.77
N PHE A 76 2.93 0.55 -6.34
CA PHE A 76 2.54 -0.28 -5.20
C PHE A 76 2.56 0.49 -3.88
N TYR A 77 3.40 1.52 -3.76
CA TYR A 77 3.35 2.45 -2.65
C TYR A 77 2.05 3.24 -2.63
N GLN A 78 1.58 3.75 -3.77
CA GLN A 78 0.27 4.40 -3.86
C GLN A 78 -0.87 3.44 -3.50
N GLN A 79 -0.80 2.18 -3.93
CA GLN A 79 -1.81 1.18 -3.58
C GLN A 79 -1.86 0.91 -2.07
N LEU A 80 -0.71 0.91 -1.38
CA LEU A 80 -0.64 0.83 0.08
C LEU A 80 -1.31 2.02 0.75
N LEU A 81 -1.02 3.24 0.29
CA LEU A 81 -1.64 4.46 0.80
C LEU A 81 -3.16 4.45 0.59
N MET A 82 -3.62 4.01 -0.58
CA MET A 82 -5.06 3.87 -0.86
C MET A 82 -5.73 2.80 0.01
N ALA A 83 -5.03 1.70 0.32
CA ALA A 83 -5.54 0.69 1.25
C ALA A 83 -5.74 1.28 2.66
N ARG A 84 -4.84 2.15 3.12
CA ARG A 84 -4.99 2.84 4.41
C ARG A 84 -6.25 3.71 4.46
N ASP A 85 -6.65 4.32 3.35
CA ASP A 85 -7.92 5.09 3.27
C ASP A 85 -9.17 4.21 3.46
N LEU A 86 -9.02 2.90 3.33
CA LEU A 86 -10.05 1.90 3.59
C LEU A 86 -10.01 1.34 5.02
N GLY A 87 -9.12 1.82 5.88
CA GLY A 87 -8.86 1.21 7.19
C GLY A 87 -8.11 -0.13 7.10
N ILE A 88 -7.33 -0.33 6.02
CA ILE A 88 -6.54 -1.54 5.80
C ILE A 88 -5.04 -1.23 5.88
N ILE A 89 -4.34 -1.92 6.78
CA ILE A 89 -2.89 -1.97 6.83
C ILE A 89 -2.41 -3.08 5.88
N LEU A 90 -2.06 -2.71 4.66
CA LEU A 90 -1.53 -3.64 3.65
C LEU A 90 -0.02 -3.85 3.85
N LYS A 91 0.40 -5.10 4.02
CA LYS A 91 1.81 -5.49 4.15
C LYS A 91 2.23 -6.38 2.99
N TYR A 92 3.21 -5.95 2.19
CA TYR A 92 3.75 -6.78 1.10
C TYR A 92 4.77 -7.79 1.65
N LYS A 93 4.40 -9.07 1.67
CA LYS A 93 5.23 -10.18 2.15
C LYS A 93 6.17 -10.68 1.06
N GLU A 94 5.62 -11.01 -0.10
CA GLU A 94 6.39 -11.43 -1.27
C GLU A 94 6.01 -10.60 -2.50
N LEU A 95 7.03 -10.10 -3.21
CA LEU A 95 6.91 -9.36 -4.46
C LEU A 95 7.75 -10.08 -5.51
N ARG A 96 7.15 -11.01 -6.25
CA ARG A 96 7.80 -11.79 -7.32
C ARG A 96 7.05 -11.60 -8.63
N ILE A 97 7.07 -10.37 -9.14
CA ILE A 97 6.43 -10.00 -10.40
C ILE A 97 7.41 -9.26 -11.30
N SER A 98 7.43 -9.60 -12.58
CA SER A 98 8.24 -8.89 -13.58
C SER A 98 7.37 -7.94 -14.41
N SER A 99 6.13 -8.35 -14.73
CA SER A 99 5.13 -7.50 -15.38
C SER A 99 4.02 -7.07 -14.41
N TRP A 100 3.88 -5.76 -14.20
CA TRP A 100 2.85 -5.16 -13.33
C TRP A 100 1.85 -4.27 -14.09
N ALA A 101 2.00 -4.14 -15.42
CA ALA A 101 1.15 -3.29 -16.24
C ALA A 101 -0.33 -3.70 -16.18
N ILE A 102 -0.59 -5.02 -16.12
CA ILE A 102 -1.96 -5.54 -15.98
C ILE A 102 -2.58 -5.20 -14.63
N LEU A 103 -1.78 -5.22 -13.55
CA LEU A 103 -2.22 -4.83 -12.21
C LEU A 103 -2.54 -3.33 -12.19
N LYS A 104 -1.67 -2.49 -12.77
CA LYS A 104 -1.92 -1.05 -12.95
C LYS A 104 -3.21 -0.78 -13.70
N LYS A 105 -3.44 -1.46 -14.83
CA LYS A 105 -4.63 -1.29 -15.67
C LYS A 105 -5.93 -1.63 -14.93
N GLN A 106 -5.87 -2.58 -13.99
CA GLN A 106 -7.03 -3.01 -13.20
C GLN A 106 -7.06 -2.39 -11.79
N ASN A 107 -6.16 -1.44 -11.51
CA ASN A 107 -6.00 -0.79 -10.21
C ASN A 107 -5.85 -1.80 -9.06
N GLN A 108 -4.96 -2.77 -9.22
CA GLN A 108 -4.71 -3.84 -8.26
C GLN A 108 -3.44 -3.58 -7.44
N PRO A 109 -3.43 -3.90 -6.13
CA PRO A 109 -4.41 -4.70 -5.40
C PRO A 109 -5.66 -3.95 -4.90
N PHE A 110 -5.75 -2.63 -5.03
CA PHE A 110 -6.85 -1.85 -4.42
C PHE A 110 -8.25 -2.35 -4.79
N SER A 111 -8.49 -2.67 -6.07
CA SER A 111 -9.77 -3.21 -6.53
C SER A 111 -10.16 -4.53 -5.86
N SER A 112 -9.19 -5.38 -5.48
CA SER A 112 -9.48 -6.61 -4.73
C SER A 112 -9.73 -6.30 -3.25
N LEU A 113 -8.98 -5.36 -2.67
CA LEU A 113 -9.16 -4.94 -1.28
C LEU A 113 -10.56 -4.36 -1.01
N THR A 114 -11.13 -3.62 -1.95
CA THR A 114 -12.50 -3.10 -1.78
C THR A 114 -13.54 -4.23 -1.70
N SER A 115 -13.31 -5.36 -2.37
CA SER A 115 -14.18 -6.54 -2.27
C SER A 115 -14.05 -7.28 -0.93
N LEU A 116 -12.95 -7.07 -0.21
CA LEU A 116 -12.71 -7.67 1.12
C LEU A 116 -13.29 -6.85 2.27
N LEU A 117 -13.71 -5.60 2.05
CA LEU A 117 -14.28 -4.74 3.10
C LEU A 117 -15.39 -5.41 3.94
N PRO A 118 -16.32 -6.20 3.36
CA PRO A 118 -17.35 -6.86 4.15
C PRO A 118 -16.82 -7.84 5.20
N GLU A 119 -15.63 -8.42 4.99
CA GLU A 119 -14.99 -9.38 5.90
C GLU A 119 -14.49 -8.73 7.20
N PHE A 120 -14.31 -7.40 7.20
CA PHE A 120 -13.79 -6.62 8.33
C PHE A 120 -14.84 -5.76 9.02
N ASN A 121 -16.13 -5.96 8.67
CA ASN A 121 -17.22 -5.22 9.29
C ASN A 121 -17.25 -5.43 10.82
N GLY A 122 -17.26 -4.32 11.55
CA GLY A 122 -17.36 -4.33 13.02
C GLY A 122 -16.02 -4.47 13.75
N MET A 123 -14.88 -4.39 13.04
CA MET A 123 -13.60 -4.12 13.68
C MET A 123 -13.52 -2.67 14.14
N ASP A 124 -13.02 -2.46 15.36
CA ASP A 124 -12.71 -1.12 15.89
C ASP A 124 -11.31 -0.65 15.45
N ASP A 125 -10.42 -1.59 15.13
CA ASP A 125 -9.04 -1.35 14.67
C ASP A 125 -8.89 -1.62 13.16
N ASP A 126 -7.83 -1.07 12.56
CA ASP A 126 -7.50 -1.29 11.16
C ASP A 126 -7.23 -2.78 10.84
N ALA A 127 -7.74 -3.25 9.71
CA ALA A 127 -7.54 -4.62 9.26
C ALA A 127 -6.12 -4.80 8.69
N ILE A 128 -5.37 -5.78 9.22
CA ILE A 128 -4.03 -6.10 8.72
C ILE A 128 -4.14 -7.20 7.67
N ILE A 129 -3.71 -6.90 6.43
CA ILE A 129 -3.71 -7.85 5.32
C ILE A 129 -2.30 -8.01 4.79
N ASN A 130 -1.80 -9.24 4.78
CA ASN A 130 -0.56 -9.60 4.12
C ASN A 130 -0.83 -9.96 2.66
N LEU A 131 -0.07 -9.37 1.74
CA LEU A 131 -0.18 -9.61 0.32
C LEU A 131 1.10 -10.24 -0.22
N SER A 132 0.93 -11.35 -0.92
CA SER A 132 1.97 -11.99 -1.72
C SER A 132 1.59 -11.93 -3.20
N LEU A 133 2.52 -11.47 -4.02
CA LEU A 133 2.38 -11.26 -5.46
C LEU A 133 3.31 -12.21 -6.22
N PHE A 134 2.72 -13.02 -7.10
CA PHE A 134 3.43 -14.01 -7.90
C PHE A 134 3.11 -13.85 -9.38
N GLU A 135 4.12 -13.95 -10.23
CA GLU A 135 3.94 -14.06 -11.67
C GLU A 135 3.48 -15.47 -12.06
N SER A 136 2.58 -15.53 -13.03
CA SER A 136 2.06 -16.76 -13.62
C SER A 136 2.11 -16.67 -15.14
N GLU A 137 2.07 -17.81 -15.85
CA GLU A 137 2.07 -17.81 -17.32
C GLU A 137 0.90 -17.02 -17.94
N ALA A 138 -0.18 -16.80 -17.19
CA ALA A 138 -1.38 -16.10 -17.66
C ALA A 138 -1.48 -14.63 -17.20
N GLY A 139 -0.53 -14.14 -16.39
CA GLY A 139 -0.58 -12.81 -15.77
C GLY A 139 -0.04 -12.82 -14.34
N ALA A 140 -0.73 -12.19 -13.39
CA ALA A 140 -0.29 -12.08 -12.00
C ALA A 140 -1.31 -12.71 -11.03
N THR A 141 -0.81 -13.35 -9.97
CA THR A 141 -1.63 -13.89 -8.88
C THR A 141 -1.33 -13.14 -7.59
N MET A 142 -2.39 -12.73 -6.90
CA MET A 142 -2.36 -12.09 -5.60
C MET A 142 -2.95 -13.03 -4.57
N LEU A 143 -2.20 -13.29 -3.49
CA LEU A 143 -2.68 -14.00 -2.32
C LEU A 143 -2.77 -13.00 -1.17
N PHE A 144 -3.99 -12.75 -0.70
CA PHE A 144 -4.30 -11.95 0.48
C PHE A 144 -4.50 -12.88 1.67
N GLU A 145 -3.85 -12.60 2.80
CA GLU A 145 -3.93 -13.38 4.04
C GLU A 145 -4.19 -12.43 5.22
N TRP A 146 -5.16 -12.74 6.07
CA TRP A 146 -5.45 -11.99 7.29
C TRP A 146 -5.80 -12.92 8.45
N GLU A 147 -5.63 -12.44 9.68
CA GLU A 147 -5.87 -13.23 10.91
C GLU A 147 -7.12 -12.78 11.68
N GLN A 148 -7.53 -11.53 11.53
CA GLN A 148 -8.67 -10.91 12.23
C GLN A 148 -9.65 -10.30 11.21
N PRO A 149 -10.96 -10.32 11.48
CA PRO A 149 -11.62 -10.82 12.70
C PRO A 149 -11.67 -12.35 12.78
N GLN A 150 -11.51 -13.03 11.65
CA GLN A 150 -11.30 -14.47 11.54
C GLN A 150 -10.22 -14.72 10.49
N VAL A 151 -9.46 -15.80 10.66
CA VAL A 151 -8.43 -16.19 9.70
C VAL A 151 -9.07 -16.40 8.34
N GLY A 152 -8.54 -15.73 7.33
CA GLY A 152 -9.06 -15.80 5.97
C GLY A 152 -7.98 -15.58 4.93
N THR A 153 -8.29 -16.06 3.72
CA THR A 153 -7.42 -15.93 2.56
C THR A 153 -8.26 -15.67 1.32
N LEU A 154 -7.75 -14.83 0.42
CA LEU A 154 -8.32 -14.63 -0.91
C LEU A 154 -7.23 -14.75 -1.96
N GLU A 155 -7.42 -15.61 -2.95
CA GLU A 155 -6.55 -15.69 -4.13
C GLU A 155 -7.24 -15.04 -5.32
N VAL A 156 -6.55 -14.11 -5.98
CA VAL A 156 -7.04 -13.41 -7.17
C VAL A 156 -6.02 -13.52 -8.29
N SER A 157 -6.39 -14.21 -9.37
CA SER A 157 -5.57 -14.26 -10.58
C SER A 157 -6.06 -13.23 -11.59
N VAL A 158 -5.15 -12.33 -11.99
CA VAL A 158 -5.38 -11.29 -12.97
C VAL A 158 -4.75 -11.73 -14.29
N LYS A 159 -5.58 -11.96 -15.31
CA LYS A 159 -5.13 -12.44 -16.62
C LYS A 159 -4.89 -11.29 -17.59
N GLU A 160 -3.87 -11.41 -18.42
CA GLU A 160 -3.74 -10.57 -19.62
C GLU A 160 -4.83 -10.98 -20.63
N LEU A 161 -5.74 -10.05 -20.95
CA LEU A 161 -6.68 -10.24 -22.04
C LEU A 161 -5.88 -10.23 -23.35
N LYS A 162 -5.86 -11.37 -24.05
CA LYS A 162 -5.30 -11.52 -25.40
C LYS A 162 -5.98 -10.59 -26.40
#